data_AF-A0A392P608-F1
#
_entry.id   AF-A0A392P608-F1
#
_cell.length_a   1.000
_cell.length_b   1.000
_cell.length_c   1.000
_cell.angle_alpha   90.00
_cell.angle_beta   90.00
_cell.angle_gamma   90.00
#
_symmetry.space_group_name_H-M   'P 1'
#
loop_
_entity.id
_entity.type
_entity.pdbx_description
1 polymer ?
#
loop_
_entity_poly.entity_id
_entity_poly.type
_entity_poly.pdbx_seq_one_letter_code
_entity_poly.pdbx_strand_id
1 'polypeptide(L)'
;KVVNQGELTGHKFPCLLIAAKDDLTPFPRAVLDSVKVAQELKIDAPIRVSMKSGDSNVYIKIINAAEHPHLSIPETEFVRKRKQHQQLLHTFIFALAGAAVALVGLTARRARANKNSSS
;
A
#
# COMPACT_ATOMS: atom_id res chain seq x y z
N LYS A 1 -8.07 -14.24 -11.70
CA LYS A 1 -8.79 -13.33 -12.62
C LYS A 1 -9.41 -12.14 -11.89
N VAL A 2 -10.19 -12.34 -10.83
CA VAL A 2 -10.82 -11.23 -10.07
C VAL A 2 -9.81 -10.31 -9.35
N VAL A 3 -8.78 -10.88 -8.71
CA VAL A 3 -7.74 -10.11 -7.99
C VAL A 3 -6.97 -9.16 -8.92
N ASN A 4 -6.44 -9.67 -10.05
CA ASN A 4 -5.75 -8.82 -11.03
C ASN A 4 -6.63 -7.69 -11.58
N GLN A 5 -7.93 -7.92 -11.74
CA GLN A 5 -8.85 -6.91 -12.26
C GLN A 5 -9.13 -5.83 -11.21
N GLY A 6 -9.25 -6.18 -9.93
CA GLY A 6 -9.33 -5.23 -8.81
C GLY A 6 -8.08 -4.35 -8.70
N GLU A 7 -6.90 -4.95 -8.87
CA GLU A 7 -5.61 -4.22 -8.83
C GLU A 7 -5.41 -3.27 -10.02
N LEU A 8 -5.87 -3.67 -11.21
CA LEU A 8 -5.83 -2.83 -12.41
C LEU A 8 -6.84 -1.67 -12.34
N THR A 9 -8.05 -1.94 -11.86
CA THR A 9 -9.12 -0.95 -11.71
C THR A 9 -8.93 -0.03 -10.49
N GLY A 10 -7.99 -0.35 -9.60
CA GLY A 10 -7.72 0.42 -8.38
C GLY A 10 -8.75 0.20 -7.27
N HIS A 11 -9.70 -0.72 -7.45
CA HIS A 11 -10.65 -1.11 -6.41
C HIS A 11 -9.95 -1.94 -5.34
N LYS A 12 -9.88 -1.37 -4.14
CA LYS A 12 -9.27 -1.98 -2.96
C LYS A 12 -10.37 -2.31 -1.96
N PHE A 13 -10.36 -3.53 -1.46
CA PHE A 13 -11.32 -3.99 -0.46
C PHE A 13 -10.56 -4.38 0.81
N PRO A 14 -11.11 -4.13 2.01
CA PRO A 14 -10.55 -4.67 3.24
C PRO A 14 -10.63 -6.20 3.20
N CYS A 15 -9.56 -6.85 3.66
CA CYS A 15 -9.46 -8.31 3.74
C CYS A 15 -9.13 -8.74 5.17
N LEU A 16 -9.74 -9.84 5.60
CA LEU A 16 -9.48 -10.47 6.90
C LEU A 16 -9.21 -11.96 6.68
N LEU A 17 -8.25 -12.52 7.41
CA LEU A 17 -7.97 -13.96 7.39
C LEU A 17 -8.61 -14.62 8.61
N ILE A 18 -9.37 -15.71 8.40
CA ILE A 18 -10.05 -16.44 9.47
C ILE A 18 -9.48 -17.85 9.53
N ALA A 19 -8.88 -18.19 10.67
CA ALA A 19 -8.47 -19.53 11.02
C ALA A 19 -9.62 -20.22 11.77
N ALA A 20 -10.53 -20.83 11.02
CA ALA A 20 -11.67 -21.54 11.58
C ALA A 20 -11.30 -22.93 12.13
N LYS A 21 -12.19 -23.49 12.96
CA LYS A 21 -12.04 -24.80 13.60
C LYS A 21 -10.85 -24.88 14.55
N ASP A 22 -10.59 -23.82 15.30
CA ASP A 22 -9.50 -23.77 16.29
C ASP A 22 -9.70 -24.76 17.46
N ASP A 23 -10.88 -25.38 17.57
CA ASP A 23 -11.14 -26.51 18.49
C ASP A 23 -10.57 -27.86 18.04
N LEU A 24 -10.13 -27.97 16.78
CA LEU A 24 -9.42 -29.15 16.30
C LEU A 24 -7.92 -28.93 16.46
N THR A 25 -7.17 -30.01 16.66
CA THR A 25 -5.70 -29.95 16.71
C THR A 25 -5.17 -29.31 15.42
N PRO A 26 -4.57 -28.11 15.49
CA PRO A 26 -4.18 -27.39 14.31
C PRO A 26 -2.97 -28.08 13.67
N PHE A 27 -2.90 -28.06 12.33
CA PHE A 27 -1.70 -28.45 11.63
C PHE A 27 -0.64 -27.35 11.78
N PRO A 28 0.49 -27.59 12.48
CA PRO A 28 1.40 -26.51 12.89
C PRO A 28 1.95 -25.67 11.72
N ARG A 29 2.19 -26.30 10.56
CA ARG A 29 2.66 -25.57 9.37
C ARG A 29 1.59 -24.65 8.80
N ALA A 30 0.33 -25.07 8.77
CA ALA A 30 -0.75 -24.22 8.27
C ALA A 30 -0.94 -22.96 9.13
N VAL A 31 -0.75 -23.07 10.44
CA VAL A 31 -0.77 -21.92 11.34
C VAL A 31 0.37 -20.96 11.01
N LEU A 32 1.60 -21.47 10.90
CA LEU A 32 2.77 -20.64 10.58
C LEU A 32 2.63 -19.97 9.21
N ASP A 33 2.19 -20.72 8.20
CA ASP A 33 2.00 -20.22 6.84
C ASP A 33 0.90 -19.16 6.79
N SER A 34 -0.20 -19.34 7.54
CA SER A 34 -1.27 -18.33 7.61
C SER A 34 -0.81 -17.01 8.22
N VAL A 35 0.05 -17.05 9.23
CA VAL A 35 0.66 -15.86 9.85
C VAL A 35 1.63 -15.20 8.88
N LYS A 36 2.46 -15.99 8.20
CA LYS A 36 3.42 -15.50 7.21
C LYS A 36 2.71 -14.78 6.05
N VAL A 37 1.66 -15.38 5.51
CA VAL A 37 0.85 -14.78 4.44
C VAL A 37 0.19 -13.48 4.90
N ALA A 38 -0.36 -13.45 6.12
CA ALA A 38 -0.94 -12.21 6.67
C ALA A 38 0.09 -11.08 6.76
N GLN A 39 1.30 -11.41 7.22
CA GLN A 39 2.41 -10.46 7.31
C GLN A 39 2.89 -9.97 5.94
N GLU A 40 3.03 -10.87 4.96
CA GLU A 40 3.42 -10.52 3.59
C GLU A 40 2.42 -9.57 2.93
N LEU A 41 1.13 -9.78 3.19
CA LEU A 41 0.05 -8.93 2.69
C LEU A 41 -0.20 -7.68 3.55
N LYS A 42 0.53 -7.50 4.66
CA LYS A 42 0.34 -6.42 5.65
C LYS A 42 -1.09 -6.28 6.17
N ILE A 43 -1.75 -7.41 6.40
CA ILE A 43 -3.05 -7.47 7.05
C ILE A 43 -2.91 -8.00 8.48
N ASP A 44 -3.97 -7.86 9.27
CA ASP A 44 -4.00 -8.36 10.64
C ASP A 44 -3.78 -9.87 10.72
N ALA A 45 -3.26 -10.31 11.87
CA ALA A 45 -3.04 -11.72 12.14
C ALA A 45 -4.35 -12.54 12.01
N PRO A 46 -4.25 -13.83 11.64
CA PRO A 46 -5.42 -14.68 11.44
C PRO A 46 -6.34 -14.70 12.67
N ILE A 47 -7.62 -14.43 12.45
CA ILE A 47 -8.64 -14.47 13.51
C ILE A 47 -8.97 -15.93 13.76
N ARG A 48 -8.62 -16.43 14.95
CA ARG A 48 -8.94 -17.81 15.33
C ARG A 48 -10.37 -17.91 15.80
N VAL A 49 -11.09 -18.90 15.27
CA VAL A 49 -12.52 -19.09 15.53
C VAL A 49 -12.79 -20.55 15.78
N SER A 50 -13.50 -20.82 16.87
CA SER A 50 -14.04 -22.14 17.17
C SER A 50 -15.57 -22.08 17.25
N MET A 51 -16.21 -23.11 16.70
CA MET A 51 -17.66 -23.28 16.83
C MET A 51 -18.07 -23.80 18.22
N LYS A 52 -17.13 -24.30 19.02
CA LYS A 52 -17.39 -24.78 20.38
C LYS A 52 -17.35 -23.67 21.42
N SER A 53 -16.53 -22.63 21.20
CA SER A 53 -16.38 -21.52 22.15
C SER A 53 -17.42 -20.42 21.98
N GLY A 54 -18.18 -20.42 20.88
CA GLY A 54 -19.23 -19.42 20.63
C GLY A 54 -18.69 -17.99 20.44
N ASP A 55 -17.39 -17.83 20.20
CA ASP A 55 -16.74 -16.53 20.10
C ASP A 55 -17.21 -15.75 18.87
N SER A 56 -18.09 -14.78 19.10
CA SER A 56 -18.72 -13.92 18.08
C SER A 56 -17.85 -12.72 17.66
N ASN A 57 -16.56 -12.71 18.03
CA ASN A 57 -15.67 -11.56 17.83
C ASN A 57 -15.39 -11.24 16.34
N VAL A 58 -15.67 -12.20 15.45
CA VAL A 58 -15.42 -12.11 14.01
C VAL A 58 -16.28 -11.02 13.37
N TYR A 59 -17.56 -10.95 13.75
CA TYR A 59 -18.49 -9.98 13.18
C TYR A 59 -18.08 -8.55 13.50
N ILE A 60 -17.62 -8.31 14.74
CA ILE A 60 -17.09 -7.00 15.15
C ILE A 60 -15.85 -6.66 14.34
N LYS A 61 -14.92 -7.60 14.14
CA LYS A 61 -13.73 -7.37 13.32
C LYS A 61 -14.06 -7.07 11.85
N ILE A 62 -15.07 -7.73 11.29
CA ILE A 62 -15.57 -7.44 9.93
C ILE A 62 -16.11 -6.01 9.86
N ILE A 63 -16.94 -5.61 10.82
CA ILE A 63 -17.49 -4.24 10.87
C ILE A 63 -16.36 -3.22 11.00
N ASN A 64 -15.41 -3.43 11.92
CA ASN A 64 -14.28 -2.52 12.10
C ASN A 64 -13.42 -2.38 10.84
N ALA A 65 -13.19 -3.48 10.10
CA ALA A 65 -12.48 -3.47 8.83
C ALA A 65 -13.26 -2.75 7.73
N ALA A 66 -14.60 -2.81 7.76
CA ALA A 66 -15.47 -2.08 6.84
C ALA A 66 -15.54 -0.58 7.16
N GLU A 67 -15.51 -0.20 8.45
CA GLU A 67 -15.46 1.19 8.91
C GLU A 67 -14.11 1.84 8.61
N HIS A 68 -13.01 1.08 8.75
CA HIS A 68 -11.64 1.56 8.56
C HIS A 68 -10.93 0.78 7.44
N PRO A 69 -11.41 0.85 6.19
CA PRO A 69 -10.93 -0.01 5.12
C PRO A 69 -9.44 0.21 4.80
N HIS A 70 -8.91 1.41 5.04
CA HIS A 70 -7.51 1.74 4.80
C HIS A 70 -6.51 0.95 5.65
N LEU A 71 -6.94 0.38 6.79
CA LEU A 71 -6.08 -0.42 7.68
C LEU A 71 -6.04 -1.90 7.30
N SER A 72 -7.07 -2.41 6.62
CA SER A 72 -7.21 -3.83 6.30
C SER A 72 -7.06 -4.13 4.80
N ILE A 73 -6.63 -3.17 3.99
CA ILE A 73 -6.36 -3.41 2.57
C ILE A 73 -5.03 -4.16 2.44
N PRO A 74 -5.00 -5.32 1.77
CA PRO A 74 -3.76 -6.05 1.55
C PRO A 74 -2.83 -5.26 0.61
N GLU A 75 -1.55 -5.17 0.97
CA GLU A 75 -0.50 -4.65 0.10
C GLU A 75 0.12 -5.79 -0.69
N THR A 76 -0.35 -5.99 -1.92
CA THR A 76 0.24 -6.97 -2.83
C THR A 76 1.53 -6.45 -3.47
N GLU A 77 2.38 -7.36 -3.90
CA GLU A 77 3.62 -7.07 -4.63
C GLU A 77 3.39 -6.17 -5.86
N PHE A 78 2.27 -6.36 -6.56
CA PHE A 78 1.90 -5.55 -7.72
C PHE A 78 1.61 -4.10 -7.33
N VAL A 79 0.81 -3.88 -6.27
CA VAL A 79 0.51 -2.54 -5.74
C VAL A 79 1.79 -1.87 -5.24
N ARG A 80 2.69 -2.61 -4.60
CA ARG A 80 3.98 -2.10 -4.13
C ARG A 80 4.86 -1.62 -5.27
N LYS A 81 5.03 -2.43 -6.32
CA LYS A 81 5.81 -2.06 -7.51
C LYS A 81 5.20 -0.88 -8.25
N ARG A 82 3.88 -0.82 -8.35
CA ARG A 82 3.18 0.32 -8.97
C ARG A 82 3.42 1.62 -8.18
N LYS A 83 3.31 1.59 -6.85
CA LYS A 83 3.62 2.75 -5.98
C LYS A 83 5.07 3.22 -6.17
N GLN A 84 6.03 2.29 -6.15
CA GLN A 84 7.44 2.61 -6.39
C GLN A 84 7.66 3.24 -7.76
N HIS A 85 7.05 2.68 -8.80
CA HIS A 85 7.16 3.22 -10.15
C HIS A 85 6.58 4.65 -10.24
N GLN A 86 5.42 4.89 -9.64
CA GLN A 86 4.83 6.23 -9.59
C GLN A 86 5.70 7.22 -8.80
N GLN A 87 6.26 6.82 -7.66
CA GLN A 87 7.19 7.66 -6.89
C GLN A 87 8.42 8.03 -7.71
N LEU A 88 9.02 7.07 -8.43
CA LEU A 88 10.16 7.34 -9.32
C LEU A 88 9.78 8.35 -10.40
N LEU A 89 8.65 8.18 -11.08
CA LEU A 89 8.17 9.12 -12.09
C LEU A 89 7.99 10.53 -11.53
N HIS A 90 7.37 10.66 -10.35
CA HIS A 90 7.24 11.97 -9.70
C HIS A 90 8.60 12.59 -9.40
N THR A 91 9.55 11.84 -8.85
CA THR A 91 10.92 12.32 -8.59
C THR A 91 11.60 12.81 -9.86
N PHE A 92 11.48 12.06 -10.97
CA PHE A 92 12.02 12.48 -12.27
C PHE A 92 11.39 13.77 -12.78
N ILE A 93 10.06 13.91 -12.69
CA ILE A 93 9.35 15.11 -13.11
C ILE A 93 9.79 16.33 -12.26
N PHE A 94 9.89 16.16 -10.94
CA PHE A 94 10.37 17.23 -10.05
C PHE A 94 11.81 17.64 -10.35
N ALA A 95 12.71 16.68 -10.59
CA ALA A 95 14.09 16.98 -10.95
C ALA A 95 14.18 17.75 -12.28
N LEU A 96 13.41 17.35 -13.29
CA LEU A 96 13.37 18.02 -14.59
C LEU A 96 12.83 19.45 -14.48
N ALA A 97 11.72 19.64 -13.74
CA ALA A 97 11.15 20.96 -13.49
C ALA A 97 12.13 21.87 -12.73
N GLY A 98 12.81 21.34 -11.71
CA GLY A 98 13.85 22.07 -10.97
C GLY A 98 15.01 22.50 -11.86
N ALA A 99 15.49 21.61 -12.73
CA ALA A 99 16.56 21.93 -13.69
C ALA A 99 16.16 23.03 -14.68
N ALA A 100 14.93 22.97 -15.22
CA ALA A 100 14.42 23.99 -16.13
C ALA A 100 14.34 25.38 -15.45
N VAL A 101 13.82 25.44 -14.21
CA VAL A 101 13.75 26.70 -13.45
C VAL A 101 15.15 27.27 -13.15
N ALA A 102 16.12 26.42 -12.80
CA ALA A 102 17.49 26.84 -12.56
C ALA A 102 18.15 27.43 -13.82
N LEU A 103 17.93 26.82 -14.99
CA LEU A 103 18.44 27.32 -16.27
C LEU A 103 17.84 28.68 -16.63
N VAL A 104 16.52 28.85 -16.49
CA VAL A 104 15.85 30.13 -16.74
C VAL A 104 16.35 31.21 -15.77
N GLY A 105 16.52 30.87 -14.49
CA GLY A 105 17.09 31.78 -13.50
C GLY A 105 18.52 32.22 -13.87
N LEU A 106 19.35 31.29 -14.36
CA LEU A 106 20.73 31.57 -14.75
C LEU A 106 20.81 32.48 -15.98
N THR A 107 20.01 32.22 -17.02
CA THR A 107 19.99 33.06 -18.23
C THR A 107 19.46 34.46 -17.94
N ALA A 108 18.40 34.58 -17.12
CA ALA A 108 17.87 35.87 -16.67
C ALA A 108 18.91 36.66 -15.84
N ARG A 109 19.66 36.00 -14.95
CA ARG A 109 20.73 36.63 -14.17
C ARG A 109 21.87 37.12 -15.06
N ARG A 110 22.29 36.32 -16.05
CA ARG A 110 23.31 36.72 -17.03
C ARG A 110 22.87 37.91 -17.89
N ALA A 111 21.62 37.91 -18.36
CA ALA A 111 21.07 39.03 -19.12
C ALA A 111 21.04 40.33 -18.30
N ARG A 112 20.64 40.26 -17.02
CA ARG A 112 20.71 41.42 -16.11
C ARG A 112 22.14 41.88 -15.85
N ALA A 113 23.09 40.96 -15.64
CA ALA A 113 24.48 41.32 -15.42
C ALA A 113 25.08 42.05 -16.63
N ASN A 114 24.87 41.54 -17.85
CA ASN A 114 25.34 42.18 -19.08
C ASN A 114 24.75 43.59 -19.28
N LYS A 115 23.47 43.79 -18.94
CA LYS A 115 22.82 45.11 -19.00
C LYS A 115 23.40 46.10 -17.99
N ASN A 116 23.86 45.63 -16.84
CA ASN A 116 24.45 46.49 -15.80
C ASN A 116 25.92 46.82 -16.07
N SER A 117 26.63 46.00 -16.85
CA SER A 117 28.04 46.24 -17.24
C SER A 117 28.20 47.09 -18.50
N SER A 118 27.11 47.40 -19.21
CA SER A 118 27.12 48.18 -20.45
C SER A 118 26.67 49.64 -20.25
N SER A 119 26.67 50.13 -19.01
CA SER A 119 26.41 51.52 -18.63
C SER A 119 27.59 52.08 -17.87
#